data_AF-A0A0F9RY54-F1
#
_entry.id   AF-A0A0F9RY54-F1
#
_cell.length_a   1.000
_cell.length_b   1.000
_cell.length_c   1.000
_cell.angle_alpha   90.00
_cell.angle_beta   90.00
_cell.angle_gamma   90.00
#
_symmetry.space_group_name_H-M   'P 1'
#
loop_
_entity.id
_entity.type
_entity.pdbx_description
1 polymer ?
#
loop_
_entity_poly.entity_id
_entity_poly.type
_entity_poly.pdbx_seq_one_letter_code
_entity_poly.pdbx_strand_id
1 'polypeptide(L)' 'MPLYEYVCPQCRNRFESLQNTNLRHSALCPKCNSKTNLIPSHFSFKFFNPFTKDGEGFTTKHVSMGELTEMNKECRDR' A
#
# COMPACT_ATOMS: atom_id res chain seq x y z
N MET A 1 -14.63 18.06 12.48
CA MET A 1 -13.32 18.09 11.78
C MET A 1 -12.80 16.66 11.73
N PRO A 2 -12.23 16.20 10.61
CA PRO A 2 -11.63 14.86 10.50
C PRO A 2 -10.36 14.72 11.37
N LEU A 3 -10.10 13.48 11.81
CA LEU A 3 -8.88 13.10 12.51
C LEU A 3 -7.84 12.63 11.49
N TYR A 4 -6.61 13.12 11.61
CA TYR A 4 -5.50 12.74 10.75
C TYR A 4 -4.32 12.25 11.58
N GLU A 5 -3.59 11.28 11.04
CA GLU A 5 -2.36 10.76 11.63
C GLU A 5 -1.13 11.40 10.95
N TYR A 6 -0.18 11.82 11.77
CA TYR A 6 1.02 12.53 11.34
C TYR A 6 2.28 11.83 11.87
N VAL A 7 3.35 11.88 11.07
CA VAL A 7 4.70 11.50 11.50
C VAL A 7 5.64 12.69 11.39
N CYS A 8 6.34 12.99 12.47
CA CYS A 8 7.42 13.98 12.44
C CYS A 8 8.70 13.33 11.89
N PRO A 9 9.34 13.89 10.85
CA PRO A 9 10.59 13.35 10.31
C PRO A 9 11.80 13.56 11.24
N GLN A 10 11.76 14.56 12.13
CA GLN A 10 12.86 14.91 13.03
C GLN A 10 12.87 14.02 14.27
N CYS A 11 11.78 13.99 15.04
CA CYS A 11 11.70 13.23 16.28
C CYS A 11 11.05 11.84 16.12
N ARG A 12 10.62 11.48 14.90
CA ARG A 12 9.91 10.22 14.56
C ARG A 12 8.65 9.96 15.40
N ASN A 13 8.12 10.99 16.04
CA ASN A 13 6.90 10.88 16.84
C ASN A 13 5.69 10.78 15.91
N ARG A 14 4.85 9.76 16.15
CA ARG A 14 3.53 9.62 15.55
C ARG A 14 2.48 10.23 16.48
N PHE A 15 1.53 10.95 15.91
CA PHE A 15 0.45 11.56 16.68
C PHE A 15 -0.77 11.82 15.80
N GLU A 16 -1.91 11.96 16.46
CA GLU A 16 -3.19 12.22 15.82
C GLU A 16 -3.64 13.65 16.12
N SER A 17 -4.23 14.32 15.13
CA SER A 17 -4.73 15.69 15.29
C SER A 17 -5.97 15.93 14.45
N LEU A 18 -6.92 16.68 15.02
CA LEU A 18 -8.10 17.16 14.31
C LEU A 18 -7.70 18.38 13.47
N GLN A 19 -7.83 18.29 12.15
CA GLN A 19 -7.50 19.39 11.24
C GLN A 19 -8.60 19.65 10.24
N ASN A 20 -8.65 20.87 9.72
CA ASN A 20 -9.53 21.19 8.61
C ASN A 20 -8.98 20.55 7.34
N THR A 21 -9.87 20.11 6.45
CA THR A 21 -9.49 19.47 5.18
C THR A 21 -8.53 20.34 4.36
N ASN A 22 -8.73 21.66 4.36
CA ASN A 22 -7.88 22.64 3.69
C ASN A 22 -6.50 22.82 4.35
N LEU A 23 -6.36 22.49 5.63
CA LEU A 23 -5.14 22.70 6.44
C LEU A 23 -4.48 21.39 6.86
N ARG A 24 -4.82 20.26 6.21
CA ARG A 24 -4.31 18.94 6.57
C ARG A 24 -2.78 18.82 6.51
N HIS A 25 -2.09 19.68 5.76
CA HIS A 25 -0.62 19.65 5.60
C HIS A 25 0.14 20.64 6.49
N SER A 26 -0.56 21.46 7.27
CA SER A 26 0.07 22.51 8.10
C SER A 26 0.25 22.12 9.57
N ALA A 27 0.06 20.85 9.93
CA ALA A 27 0.25 20.38 11.30
C ALA A 27 1.73 20.43 11.73
N LEU A 28 1.97 20.98 12.91
CA LEU A 28 3.28 21.05 13.55
C LEU A 28 3.42 19.95 14.61
N CYS A 29 4.63 19.44 14.78
CA CYS A 29 4.89 18.42 15.80
C CYS A 29 4.82 19.03 17.22
N PRO A 30 4.04 18.47 18.16
CA PRO A 30 3.92 19.02 19.52
C PRO A 30 5.21 18.91 20.36
N LYS A 31 6.18 18.08 19.94
CA LYS A 31 7.44 17.88 20.68
C LYS A 31 8.58 18.78 20.23
N CYS A 32 8.67 19.07 18.93
CA CYS A 32 9.82 19.76 18.35
C CYS A 32 9.44 20.91 17.42
N ASN A 33 8.15 21.21 17.29
CA ASN A 33 7.59 22.28 16.46
C ASN A 33 8.02 22.26 14.98
N SER A 34 8.53 21.13 14.48
CA SER A 34 8.90 20.96 13.09
C SER A 34 7.71 20.56 12.22
N LYS A 35 7.86 20.72 10.89
CA LYS A 35 6.86 20.28 9.91
C LYS A 35 6.70 18.77 9.96
N THR A 36 5.46 18.31 9.79
CA THR A 36 5.10 16.89 9.86
C THR A 36 4.56 16.39 8.53
N ASN A 37 4.70 15.08 8.30
CA ASN A 37 4.17 14.43 7.11
C ASN A 37 2.86 13.72 7.49
N LEU A 38 1.86 13.88 6.64
CA LEU A 38 0.58 13.18 6.78
C LEU A 38 0.78 11.71 6.39
N ILE A 39 0.32 10.80 7.25
CA ILE A 39 0.33 9.37 6.95
C ILE A 39 -0.95 9.06 6.16
N PRO A 40 -0.87 8.57 4.90
CA PRO A 40 -2.05 8.11 4.21
C PRO A 40 -2.57 6.84 4.89
N SER A 41 -3.86 6.81 5.20
CA SER A 41 -4.51 5.59 5.68
C SER A 41 -4.37 4.48 4.64
N HIS A 42 -3.80 3.34 5.01
CA HIS A 42 -3.66 2.20 4.11
C HIS A 42 -5.02 1.53 3.90
N PHE A 43 -5.71 1.87 2.80
CA PHE A 43 -6.99 1.26 2.46
C PHE A 43 -6.74 0.06 1.53
N SER A 44 -6.73 -1.16 2.09
CA SER A 44 -6.63 -2.39 1.29
C SER A 44 -8.03 -2.80 0.83
N PHE A 45 -8.40 -2.44 -0.40
CA PHE A 45 -9.58 -3.02 -1.04
C PHE A 45 -9.18 -4.35 -1.68
N LYS A 46 -9.74 -5.47 -1.20
CA LYS A 46 -9.67 -6.74 -1.93
C LYS A 46 -10.82 -6.74 -2.93
N PHE A 47 -10.52 -6.54 -4.20
CA PHE A 47 -11.50 -6.68 -5.26
C PHE A 47 -11.89 -8.16 -5.34
N PHE A 48 -13.07 -8.52 -4.82
CA PHE A 48 -13.59 -9.86 -4.94
C PHE A 48 -13.97 -10.07 -6.40
N ASN A 49 -13.13 -10.78 -7.15
CA ASN A 49 -13.31 -10.99 -8.57
C ASN A 49 -14.40 -12.07 -8.77
N PRO A 50 -15.62 -11.75 -9.24
CA PRO A 50 -16.74 -12.69 -9.28
C PRO A 50 -16.56 -13.82 -10.32
N PHE A 51 -15.47 -13.78 -11.09
CA PHE A 51 -15.13 -14.77 -12.12
C PHE A 51 -14.24 -15.93 -11.62
N THR A 52 -13.77 -15.90 -10.36
CA THR A 52 -13.02 -17.02 -9.79
C THR A 52 -13.98 -18.02 -9.16
N LYS A 53 -14.56 -18.93 -9.95
CA LYS A 53 -15.37 -20.03 -9.42
C LYS A 53 -14.54 -21.04 -8.59
N ASP A 54 -13.21 -21.05 -8.74
CA ASP A 54 -12.34 -22.05 -8.10
C ASP A 54 -11.13 -21.49 -7.34
N GLY A 55 -11.14 -20.21 -6.93
CA GLY A 55 -10.12 -19.67 -6.00
C GLY A 55 -8.69 -19.51 -6.56
N GLU A 56 -8.45 -19.81 -7.82
CA GLU A 56 -7.16 -19.57 -8.50
C GLU A 56 -7.24 -18.31 -9.37
N GLY A 57 -7.55 -17.17 -8.74
CA GLY A 57 -7.56 -15.88 -9.42
C GLY A 57 -6.15 -15.41 -9.70
N PHE A 58 -5.78 -15.35 -10.99
CA PHE A 58 -4.64 -14.63 -11.59
C PHE A 58 -3.56 -14.21 -10.58
N THR A 59 -3.01 -15.16 -9.83
CA THR A 59 -1.70 -14.96 -9.24
C THR A 59 -0.79 -15.04 -10.44
N THR A 60 0.01 -14.00 -10.67
CA THR A 60 1.23 -14.17 -11.44
C THR A 60 1.94 -15.35 -10.78
N LYS A 61 1.85 -16.54 -11.37
CA LYS A 61 2.62 -17.68 -10.91
C LYS A 61 4.06 -17.19 -10.96
N HIS A 62 4.70 -17.09 -9.81
CA HIS A 62 6.14 -16.90 -9.78
C HIS A 62 6.74 -18.22 -10.26
N VAL A 63 6.78 -18.37 -11.57
CA VAL A 63 7.39 -19.51 -12.24
C VAL A 63 8.89 -19.34 -12.05
N SER A 64 9.53 -20.32 -11.45
CA SER A 64 10.98 -20.32 -11.36
C SER A 64 11.57 -20.37 -12.77
N MET A 65 12.77 -19.80 -12.98
CA MET A 65 13.36 -19.74 -14.32
C MET A 65 13.50 -21.13 -14.98
N GLY A 66 13.63 -22.20 -14.19
CA GLY A 66 13.71 -23.58 -14.67
C GLY A 66 12.42 -24.03 -15.36
N GLU A 67 11.27 -23.80 -14.73
CA GLU A 67 9.94 -24.22 -15.20
C GLU A 67 9.51 -23.48 -16.49
N LEU A 68 9.98 -22.24 -16.69
CA LEU A 68 9.78 -21.49 -17.95
C LEU A 68 10.50 -22.13 -19.15
N THR A 69 11.68 -22.70 -18.93
CA THR A 69 12.45 -23.37 -19.99
C THR A 69 11.81 -24.68 -20.43
N GLU A 70 11.17 -25.39 -19.50
CA GLU A 70 10.50 -26.67 -19.79
C GLU A 70 9.18 -26.45 -20.53
N MET A 71 8.34 -25.50 -20.09
CA MET A 71 7.12 -25.15 -20.83
C MET A 71 7.39 -24.64 -22.25
N ASN A 72 8.48 -23.88 -22.46
CA ASN A 72 8.85 -23.42 -23.80
C ASN A 72 9.33 -24.55 -24.72
N LYS A 73 9.87 -25.65 -24.17
CA LYS A 73 10.21 -26.84 -24.97
C LYS A 73 8.97 -27.63 -25.34
N GLU A 74 8.06 -27.85 -24.38
CA GLU A 74 6.78 -28.53 -24.66
C GLU A 74 5.93 -27.81 -25.71
N CYS A 75 5.90 -26.47 -25.69
CA CYS A 75 5.22 -25.68 -26.72
C CYS A 75 5.90 -25.70 -28.10
N ARG A 76 7.17 -26.13 -28.20
CA ARG A 76 7.92 -26.20 -29.46
C ARG A 76 7.81 -27.56 -30.13
N ASP A 77 7.53 -28.61 -29.36
CA ASP A 77 7.39 -29.99 -29.84
C ASP A 77 5.93 -30.37 -30.16
N ARG A 78 5.02 -29.39 -30.15
CA ARG A 78 3.59 -29.52 -30.53
C ARG A 78 3.27 -28.73 -31.79
#